data_AF-A0A928T9I6-F1
#
_entry.id   AF-A0A928T9I6-F1
#
_cell.length_a   1.000
_cell.length_b   1.000
_cell.length_c   1.000
_cell.angle_alpha   90.00
_cell.angle_beta   90.00
_cell.angle_gamma   90.00
#
_symmetry.space_group_name_H-M   'P 1'
#
loop_
_entity.id
_entity.type
_entity.pdbx_description
1 polymer ?
#
loop_
_entity_poly.entity_id
_entity_poly.type
_entity_poly.pdbx_seq_one_letter_code
_entity_poly.pdbx_strand_id
1 'polypeptide(L)'
;MATESDIHPGDLVSAVAHWLELEQLFGRERLLNESSLKLPIHQFLASNAKLDLDLEVPYPGLPSGAGQAIDFCLKRWKAITATPAAAPAAAPAATPAATPATTPAAWVHVIESKFVTDKRSFQQEVFDDLVRLEWVEKSGQSEPLCRWLIVAGRKAHMKNRIFSVQTNPGSGSQRVNTFDHILGKTIGVKLNVRVADETRSGFRMKWSKSAKDLGLKKWPLSFDTKLCGKGETTNFECYLWRVLSVANRALKDIT
;
A
#
# COMPACT_ATOMS: atom_id res chain seq x y z
N MET A 1 -19.54 -0.09 19.42
CA MET A 1 -18.56 0.49 18.48
C MET A 1 -18.20 -0.61 17.51
N ALA A 2 -18.50 -0.46 16.22
CA ALA A 2 -18.05 -1.42 15.22
C ALA A 2 -16.51 -1.39 15.20
N THR A 3 -15.89 -2.51 15.55
CA THR A 3 -14.43 -2.63 15.56
C THR A 3 -13.94 -2.54 14.13
N GLU A 4 -13.19 -1.48 13.88
CA GLU A 4 -12.43 -1.15 12.68
C GLU A 4 -11.75 -2.38 12.03
N SER A 5 -12.46 -3.13 11.18
CA SER A 5 -11.89 -3.95 10.09
C SER A 5 -12.98 -4.61 9.22
N ASP A 6 -13.82 -3.81 8.56
CA ASP A 6 -14.80 -4.36 7.60
C ASP A 6 -14.15 -4.91 6.32
N ILE A 7 -12.86 -4.62 6.08
CA ILE A 7 -12.11 -5.16 4.95
C ILE A 7 -11.51 -6.50 5.38
N HIS A 8 -12.15 -7.61 5.02
CA HIS A 8 -11.56 -8.93 5.17
C HIS A 8 -10.46 -9.14 4.10
N PRO A 9 -9.17 -9.22 4.47
CA PRO A 9 -8.07 -9.24 3.51
C PRO A 9 -8.15 -10.40 2.51
N GLY A 10 -8.69 -11.55 2.96
CA GLY A 10 -8.89 -12.74 2.12
C GLY A 10 -9.92 -12.51 1.01
N ASP A 11 -10.98 -11.76 1.29
CA ASP A 11 -12.07 -11.53 0.35
C ASP A 11 -11.63 -10.59 -0.76
N LEU A 12 -10.87 -9.55 -0.41
CA LEU A 12 -10.29 -8.60 -1.38
C LEU A 12 -9.36 -9.32 -2.37
N VAL A 13 -8.40 -10.12 -1.87
CA VAL A 13 -7.47 -10.83 -2.79
C VAL A 13 -8.17 -11.89 -3.62
N SER A 14 -9.20 -12.55 -3.08
CA SER A 14 -10.01 -13.50 -3.82
C SER A 14 -10.79 -12.80 -4.93
N ALA A 15 -11.45 -11.68 -4.63
CA ALA A 15 -12.19 -10.87 -5.61
C ALA A 15 -11.28 -10.39 -6.75
N VAL A 16 -10.08 -9.91 -6.43
CA VAL A 16 -9.09 -9.49 -7.44
C VAL A 16 -8.65 -10.66 -8.31
N ALA A 17 -8.34 -11.83 -7.73
CA ALA A 17 -7.91 -12.99 -8.51
C ALA A 17 -9.02 -13.48 -9.47
N HIS A 18 -10.28 -13.55 -9.00
CA HIS A 18 -11.42 -13.94 -9.83
C HIS A 18 -11.73 -12.90 -10.93
N TRP A 19 -11.59 -11.61 -10.64
CA TRP A 19 -11.73 -10.56 -11.66
C TRP A 19 -10.71 -10.73 -12.79
N LEU A 20 -9.45 -11.02 -12.46
CA LEU A 20 -8.40 -11.25 -13.47
C LEU A 20 -8.68 -12.49 -14.31
N GLU A 21 -9.18 -13.57 -13.69
CA GLU A 21 -9.61 -14.77 -14.41
C GLU A 21 -10.78 -14.46 -15.36
N LEU A 22 -11.75 -13.66 -14.92
CA LEU A 22 -12.88 -13.23 -15.73
C LEU A 22 -12.44 -12.39 -16.95
N GLU A 23 -11.55 -11.43 -16.75
CA GLU A 23 -10.95 -10.63 -17.84
C GLU A 23 -10.22 -11.52 -18.85
N GLN A 24 -9.53 -12.57 -18.40
CA GLN A 24 -8.92 -13.56 -19.29
C GLN A 24 -9.99 -14.36 -20.07
N LEU A 25 -11.09 -14.79 -19.43
CA LEU A 25 -12.17 -15.50 -20.12
C LEU A 25 -12.85 -14.65 -21.19
N PHE A 26 -12.87 -13.33 -21.03
CA PHE A 26 -13.34 -12.38 -22.05
C PHE A 26 -12.29 -12.03 -23.12
N GLY A 27 -11.12 -12.67 -23.13
CA GLY A 27 -10.07 -12.41 -24.12
C GLY A 27 -9.38 -11.05 -23.96
N ARG A 28 -9.41 -10.47 -22.75
CA ARG A 28 -8.77 -9.18 -22.43
C ARG A 28 -7.40 -9.35 -21.79
N GLU A 29 -6.79 -10.52 -21.90
CA GLU A 29 -5.52 -10.82 -21.24
C GLU A 29 -4.36 -9.92 -21.70
N ARG A 30 -4.41 -9.44 -22.94
CA ARG A 30 -3.41 -8.51 -23.49
C ARG A 30 -3.49 -7.11 -22.88
N LEU A 31 -4.65 -6.76 -22.32
CA LEU A 31 -4.92 -5.48 -21.68
C LEU A 31 -4.56 -5.49 -20.20
N LEU A 32 -4.33 -6.67 -19.61
CA LEU A 32 -3.99 -6.81 -18.20
C LEU A 32 -2.68 -6.08 -17.88
N ASN A 33 -2.79 -5.08 -17.04
CA ASN A 33 -1.71 -4.27 -16.52
C ASN A 33 -2.04 -3.82 -15.10
N GLU A 34 -1.20 -2.97 -14.53
CA GLU A 34 -1.36 -2.46 -13.17
C GLU A 34 -2.69 -1.70 -12.97
N SER A 35 -3.13 -0.94 -13.96
CA SER A 35 -4.43 -0.25 -13.92
C SER A 35 -5.62 -1.21 -13.94
N SER A 36 -5.44 -2.45 -14.42
CA SER A 36 -6.48 -3.48 -14.37
C SER A 36 -6.82 -3.92 -12.94
N LEU A 37 -5.95 -3.63 -11.96
CA LEU A 37 -6.21 -3.88 -10.55
C LEU A 37 -7.09 -2.79 -9.91
N LYS A 38 -7.12 -1.58 -10.50
CA LYS A 38 -7.83 -0.42 -9.94
C LYS A 38 -9.33 -0.66 -9.81
N LEU A 39 -9.94 -1.17 -10.87
CA LEU A 39 -11.38 -1.41 -10.89
C LEU A 39 -11.86 -2.42 -9.83
N PRO A 40 -11.32 -3.66 -9.76
CA PRO A 40 -11.80 -4.64 -8.77
C PRO A 40 -11.50 -4.23 -7.34
N ILE A 41 -10.35 -3.60 -7.07
CA ILE A 41 -10.02 -3.08 -5.74
C ILE A 41 -11.01 -1.97 -5.36
N HIS A 42 -11.22 -1.00 -6.25
CA HIS A 42 -12.16 0.11 -6.02
C HIS A 42 -13.58 -0.40 -5.78
N GLN A 43 -14.09 -1.29 -6.63
CA GLN A 43 -15.44 -1.85 -6.48
C GLN A 43 -15.58 -2.61 -5.16
N PHE A 44 -14.61 -3.48 -4.82
CA PHE A 44 -14.64 -4.20 -3.56
C PHE A 44 -14.67 -3.25 -2.36
N LEU A 45 -13.79 -2.25 -2.34
CA LEU A 45 -13.70 -1.29 -1.25
C LEU A 45 -14.94 -0.41 -1.16
N ALA A 46 -15.48 0.08 -2.28
CA ALA A 46 -16.70 0.89 -2.29
C ALA A 46 -17.95 0.10 -1.81
N SER A 47 -18.01 -1.20 -2.11
CA SER A 47 -19.14 -2.04 -1.69
C SER A 47 -19.04 -2.52 -0.25
N ASN A 48 -17.83 -2.70 0.29
CA ASN A 48 -17.63 -3.32 1.61
C ASN A 48 -17.14 -2.34 2.68
N ALA A 49 -16.53 -1.23 2.29
CA ALA A 49 -16.03 -0.21 3.20
C ALA A 49 -16.91 1.04 3.14
N LYS A 50 -17.39 1.48 4.31
CA LYS A 50 -18.02 2.81 4.46
C LYS A 50 -16.95 3.89 4.53
N LEU A 51 -16.07 3.94 3.53
CA LEU A 51 -14.92 4.82 3.45
C LEU A 51 -14.95 5.59 2.15
N ASP A 52 -14.47 6.83 2.20
CA ASP A 52 -14.27 7.65 1.01
C ASP A 52 -12.95 7.25 0.34
N LEU A 53 -12.96 7.03 -0.97
CA LEU A 53 -11.85 6.42 -1.70
C LEU A 53 -11.30 7.41 -2.73
N ASP A 54 -10.05 7.81 -2.55
CA ASP A 54 -9.30 8.55 -3.55
C ASP A 54 -8.34 7.63 -4.30
N LEU A 55 -8.08 7.95 -5.56
CA LEU A 55 -7.13 7.25 -6.42
C LEU A 55 -5.95 8.18 -6.77
N GLU A 56 -4.77 7.58 -6.94
CA GLU A 56 -3.55 8.28 -7.42
C GLU A 56 -3.21 9.54 -6.62
N VAL A 57 -3.29 9.43 -5.30
CA VAL A 57 -3.13 10.60 -4.44
C VAL A 57 -1.66 10.98 -4.32
N PRO A 58 -1.30 12.26 -4.50
CA PRO A 58 0.06 12.73 -4.27
C PRO A 58 0.53 12.36 -2.88
N TYR A 59 1.77 11.93 -2.81
CA TYR A 59 2.35 11.50 -1.57
C TYR A 59 2.60 12.68 -0.61
N PRO A 60 2.05 12.66 0.63
CA PRO A 60 2.23 13.77 1.58
C PRO A 60 3.67 13.83 2.09
N GLY A 61 4.24 15.03 2.12
CA GLY A 61 5.56 15.26 2.73
C GLY A 61 6.77 14.93 1.85
N LEU A 62 6.56 14.55 0.59
CA LEU A 62 7.66 14.42 -0.38
C LEU A 62 7.91 15.71 -1.15
N PRO A 63 9.15 15.94 -1.64
CA PRO A 63 9.46 17.09 -2.49
C PRO A 63 8.58 17.12 -3.74
N SER A 64 8.10 18.31 -4.10
CA SER A 64 7.36 18.54 -5.35
C SER A 64 8.18 18.07 -6.57
N GLY A 65 7.57 17.27 -7.44
CA GLY A 65 8.21 16.77 -8.66
C GLY A 65 8.80 15.37 -8.57
N ALA A 66 8.76 14.71 -7.40
CA ALA A 66 9.20 13.32 -7.25
C ALA A 66 8.28 12.30 -7.97
N GLY A 67 7.15 12.74 -8.56
CA GLY A 67 6.31 11.90 -9.42
C GLY A 67 5.70 10.69 -8.70
N GLN A 68 5.35 10.82 -7.43
CA GLN A 68 4.97 9.71 -6.57
C GLN A 68 3.52 9.87 -6.10
N ALA A 69 2.67 9.02 -6.64
CA ALA A 69 1.28 8.86 -6.23
C ALA A 69 1.12 7.51 -5.52
N ILE A 70 0.23 7.48 -4.53
CA ILE A 70 -0.27 6.26 -3.92
C ILE A 70 -1.47 5.82 -4.76
N ASP A 71 -1.54 4.54 -5.14
CA ASP A 71 -2.63 4.05 -5.99
C ASP A 71 -4.02 4.28 -5.37
N PHE A 72 -4.17 3.99 -4.07
CA PHE A 72 -5.43 4.17 -3.34
C PHE A 72 -5.20 4.76 -1.95
N CYS A 73 -6.05 5.72 -1.59
CA CYS A 73 -6.15 6.24 -0.23
C CYS A 73 -7.61 6.14 0.24
N LEU A 74 -7.82 5.54 1.40
CA LEU A 74 -9.13 5.47 2.04
C LEU A 74 -9.17 6.45 3.20
N LYS A 75 -10.16 7.33 3.17
CA LYS A 75 -10.47 8.31 4.21
C LYS A 75 -11.66 7.84 5.02
N ARG A 76 -11.65 8.12 6.33
CA ARG A 76 -12.84 7.90 7.15
C ARG A 76 -13.97 8.75 6.58
N TRP A 77 -15.12 8.11 6.34
CA TRP A 77 -16.31 8.83 5.92
C TRP A 77 -16.59 9.94 6.92
N LYS A 78 -16.63 11.19 6.45
CA LYS A 78 -17.14 12.28 7.27
C LYS A 78 -18.62 12.01 7.46
N ALA A 79 -19.01 11.64 8.68
CA ALA A 79 -20.41 11.76 9.05
C ALA A 79 -20.82 13.19 8.67
N ILE A 80 -21.77 13.31 7.73
CA ILE A 80 -22.39 14.59 7.43
C ILE A 80 -22.98 14.99 8.77
N THR A 81 -22.34 15.93 9.47
CA THR A 81 -22.90 16.51 10.68
C THR A 81 -24.23 17.06 10.23
N ALA A 82 -25.31 16.41 10.69
CA ALA A 82 -26.67 16.77 10.31
C ALA A 82 -26.78 18.28 10.43
N THR A 83 -27.18 18.94 9.33
CA THR A 83 -27.49 20.36 9.34
C THR A 83 -28.39 20.60 10.55
N PRO A 84 -27.98 21.44 11.52
CA PRO A 84 -28.81 21.69 12.69
C PRO A 84 -30.18 22.13 12.17
N ALA A 85 -31.23 21.45 12.61
CA ALA A 85 -32.60 21.76 12.25
C ALA A 85 -32.81 23.26 12.49
N ALA A 86 -33.25 23.98 11.46
CA ALA A 86 -33.42 25.42 11.50
C ALA A 86 -34.24 25.81 12.73
N ALA A 87 -33.60 26.51 13.67
CA ALA A 87 -34.31 27.07 14.82
C ALA A 87 -35.31 28.13 14.31
N PRO A 88 -36.55 28.15 14.82
CA PRO A 88 -37.53 29.15 14.42
C PRO A 88 -37.03 30.56 14.78
N ALA A 89 -37.26 31.49 13.85
CA ALA A 89 -36.69 32.82 13.84
C ALA A 89 -37.10 33.68 15.05
N ALA A 90 -36.11 34.21 15.77
CA ALA A 90 -36.22 35.44 16.55
C ALA A 90 -34.87 36.17 16.55
N ALA A 91 -34.85 37.41 16.07
CA ALA A 91 -33.70 38.31 16.04
C ALA A 91 -33.31 38.75 17.47
N PRO A 92 -32.03 39.05 17.78
CA PRO A 92 -31.33 40.24 17.26
C PRO A 92 -29.90 39.97 16.75
N ALA A 93 -29.30 41.00 16.12
CA ALA A 93 -28.03 41.00 15.39
C ALA A 93 -26.91 40.17 16.03
N ALA A 94 -26.61 39.02 15.42
CA ALA A 94 -25.59 38.09 15.87
C ALA A 94 -24.25 38.34 15.17
N THR A 95 -23.18 38.40 15.98
CA THR A 95 -21.78 38.26 15.56
C THR A 95 -21.64 37.12 14.55
N PRO A 96 -20.92 37.30 13.42
CA PRO A 96 -20.77 36.25 12.41
C PRO A 96 -20.27 34.97 13.09
N ALA A 97 -21.12 33.94 13.08
CA ALA A 97 -20.80 32.64 13.65
C ALA A 97 -19.53 32.13 12.96
N ALA A 98 -18.50 31.86 13.77
CA ALA A 98 -17.26 31.31 13.27
C ALA A 98 -17.59 30.05 12.46
N THR A 99 -17.23 30.06 11.17
CA THR A 99 -17.39 28.89 10.32
C THR A 99 -16.65 27.74 10.97
N PRO A 100 -17.32 26.62 11.30
CA PRO A 100 -16.65 25.49 11.93
C PRO A 100 -15.50 25.04 11.03
N ALA A 101 -14.29 25.05 11.56
CA ALA A 101 -13.11 24.60 10.85
C ALA A 101 -13.34 23.14 10.43
N THR A 102 -13.40 22.91 9.13
CA THR A 102 -13.60 21.56 8.59
C THR A 102 -12.28 20.81 8.70
N THR A 103 -12.12 19.97 9.73
CA THR A 103 -10.95 19.10 9.84
C THR A 103 -10.86 18.22 8.58
N PRO A 104 -9.73 18.20 7.86
CA PRO A 104 -9.59 17.35 6.69
C PRO A 104 -9.72 15.88 7.09
N ALA A 105 -10.40 15.08 6.26
CA ALA A 105 -10.59 13.67 6.55
C ALA A 105 -9.23 12.97 6.70
N ALA A 106 -9.07 12.23 7.79
CA ALA A 106 -7.87 11.44 8.06
C ALA A 106 -7.84 10.22 7.13
N TRP A 107 -6.68 9.96 6.52
CA TRP A 107 -6.41 8.68 5.86
C TRP A 107 -6.37 7.58 6.90
N VAL A 108 -7.02 6.46 6.59
CA VAL A 108 -7.10 5.26 7.44
C VAL A 108 -6.39 4.09 6.76
N HIS A 109 -6.47 4.00 5.43
CA HIS A 109 -5.73 3.01 4.67
C HIS A 109 -5.04 3.64 3.45
N VAL A 110 -3.87 3.11 3.12
CA VAL A 110 -3.17 3.36 1.86
C VAL A 110 -2.80 2.03 1.22
N ILE A 111 -2.97 1.93 -0.10
CA ILE A 111 -2.73 0.70 -0.85
C ILE A 111 -1.85 1.04 -2.05
N GLU A 112 -0.78 0.28 -2.21
CA GLU A 112 0.01 0.20 -3.44
C GLU A 112 -0.29 -1.13 -4.14
N SER A 113 -0.49 -1.09 -5.45
CA SER A 113 -0.80 -2.26 -6.26
C SER A 113 0.30 -2.60 -7.24
N LYS A 114 0.49 -3.89 -7.52
CA LYS A 114 1.43 -4.33 -8.54
C LYS A 114 0.88 -5.48 -9.36
N PHE A 115 0.89 -5.32 -10.67
CA PHE A 115 0.55 -6.39 -11.61
C PHE A 115 1.80 -7.00 -12.25
N VAL A 116 2.09 -8.26 -11.90
CA VAL A 116 3.31 -8.95 -12.29
C VAL A 116 3.18 -9.56 -13.70
N THR A 117 4.05 -9.12 -14.59
CA THR A 117 4.16 -9.63 -15.97
C THR A 117 5.53 -10.24 -16.24
N ASP A 118 5.72 -10.81 -17.41
CA ASP A 118 7.02 -11.28 -17.90
C ASP A 118 7.86 -10.18 -18.57
N LYS A 119 7.26 -9.02 -18.88
CA LYS A 119 7.86 -7.95 -19.68
C LYS A 119 8.97 -7.17 -18.98
N ARG A 120 8.97 -7.09 -17.64
CA ARG A 120 9.96 -6.32 -16.87
C ARG A 120 10.31 -6.96 -15.52
N SER A 121 11.36 -6.44 -14.88
CA SER A 121 11.74 -6.82 -13.52
C SER A 121 10.98 -5.97 -12.51
N PHE A 122 10.28 -6.61 -11.58
CA PHE A 122 9.50 -5.94 -10.54
C PHE A 122 10.29 -5.72 -9.24
N GLN A 123 11.57 -6.15 -9.22
CA GLN A 123 12.34 -6.09 -7.98
C GLN A 123 12.45 -4.69 -7.43
N GLN A 124 12.84 -3.70 -8.26
CA GLN A 124 13.04 -2.35 -7.76
C GLN A 124 11.70 -1.69 -7.41
N GLU A 125 10.67 -1.88 -8.24
CA GLU A 125 9.33 -1.34 -8.00
C GLU A 125 8.75 -1.79 -6.66
N VAL A 126 8.87 -3.06 -6.31
CA VAL A 126 8.40 -3.55 -5.00
C VAL A 126 9.17 -2.90 -3.84
N PHE A 127 10.46 -2.63 -4.00
CA PHE A 127 11.23 -1.91 -2.98
C PHE A 127 10.76 -0.45 -2.89
N ASP A 128 10.54 0.20 -4.02
CA ASP A 128 10.05 1.57 -4.09
C ASP A 128 8.68 1.69 -3.41
N ASP A 129 7.77 0.76 -3.68
CA ASP A 129 6.43 0.71 -3.08
C ASP A 129 6.50 0.41 -1.57
N LEU A 130 7.38 -0.48 -1.11
CA LEU A 130 7.56 -0.77 0.32
C LEU A 130 8.13 0.44 1.08
N VAL A 131 9.14 1.12 0.53
CA VAL A 131 9.67 2.35 1.14
C VAL A 131 8.62 3.44 1.12
N ARG A 132 7.88 3.57 0.01
CA ARG A 132 6.78 4.53 -0.12
C ARG A 132 5.74 4.26 0.97
N LEU A 133 5.21 3.05 1.07
CA LEU A 133 4.22 2.68 2.10
C LEU A 133 4.74 2.95 3.51
N GLU A 134 5.91 2.42 3.87
CA GLU A 134 6.49 2.57 5.21
C GLU A 134 6.75 4.04 5.55
N TRP A 135 7.08 4.87 4.55
CA TRP A 135 7.29 6.29 4.76
C TRP A 135 6.00 7.09 4.89
N VAL A 136 4.82 6.54 4.50
CA VAL A 136 3.59 7.33 4.50
C VAL A 136 3.29 7.68 5.94
N GLU A 137 3.49 8.93 6.27
CA GLU A 137 3.19 9.49 7.57
C GLU A 137 2.43 10.77 7.33
N LYS A 138 1.24 10.88 7.91
CA LYS A 138 0.59 12.17 7.98
C LYS A 138 1.02 12.81 9.29
N SER A 139 1.96 13.74 9.21
CA SER A 139 2.31 14.62 10.32
C SER A 139 1.03 15.15 10.95
N GLY A 140 0.80 14.86 12.24
CA GLY A 140 -0.38 15.31 12.98
C GLY A 140 -1.60 14.39 12.93
N GLN A 141 -1.50 13.15 12.40
CA GLN A 141 -2.52 12.13 12.65
C GLN A 141 -2.30 11.45 14.01
N SER A 142 -3.34 11.42 14.83
CA SER A 142 -3.36 10.68 16.10
C SER A 142 -3.64 9.19 15.90
N GLU A 143 -4.19 8.80 14.74
CA GLU A 143 -4.66 7.45 14.47
C GLU A 143 -3.66 6.66 13.62
N PRO A 144 -3.55 5.33 13.85
CA PRO A 144 -2.65 4.48 13.09
C PRO A 144 -3.13 4.29 11.65
N LEU A 145 -2.25 4.60 10.69
CA LEU A 145 -2.49 4.36 9.27
C LEU A 145 -2.22 2.88 8.91
N CYS A 146 -3.16 2.24 8.21
CA CYS A 146 -2.94 0.92 7.63
C CYS A 146 -2.31 1.02 6.25
N ARG A 147 -1.21 0.30 6.03
CA ARG A 147 -0.46 0.31 4.77
C ARG A 147 -0.49 -1.07 4.14
N TRP A 148 -0.88 -1.14 2.89
CA TRP A 148 -1.10 -2.39 2.18
C TRP A 148 -0.33 -2.43 0.87
N LEU A 149 0.33 -3.55 0.62
CA LEU A 149 0.88 -3.89 -0.68
C LEU A 149 0.07 -5.05 -1.26
N ILE A 150 -0.59 -4.83 -2.40
CA ILE A 150 -1.29 -5.88 -3.14
C ILE A 150 -0.50 -6.24 -4.40
N VAL A 151 -0.15 -7.52 -4.56
CA VAL A 151 0.56 -8.00 -5.75
C VAL A 151 -0.23 -9.12 -6.38
N ALA A 152 -0.56 -8.96 -7.66
CA ALA A 152 -1.32 -9.93 -8.42
C ALA A 152 -0.67 -10.22 -9.76
N GLY A 153 -0.94 -11.39 -10.33
CA GLY A 153 -0.41 -11.76 -11.63
C GLY A 153 -0.66 -13.23 -11.96
N ARG A 154 -0.25 -13.65 -13.16
CA ARG A 154 -0.32 -15.07 -13.53
C ARG A 154 0.58 -15.88 -12.61
N LYS A 155 0.16 -17.09 -12.21
CA LYS A 155 0.93 -18.00 -11.33
C LYS A 155 2.38 -18.17 -11.76
N ALA A 156 2.59 -18.42 -13.06
CA ALA A 156 3.93 -18.58 -13.62
C ALA A 156 4.80 -17.33 -13.42
N HIS A 157 4.22 -16.14 -13.59
CA HIS A 157 4.93 -14.88 -13.42
C HIS A 157 5.19 -14.60 -11.93
N MET A 158 4.22 -14.84 -11.05
CA MET A 158 4.38 -14.71 -9.60
C MET A 158 5.53 -15.57 -9.09
N LYS A 159 5.57 -16.85 -9.49
CA LYS A 159 6.67 -17.77 -9.18
C LYS A 159 8.01 -17.20 -9.66
N ASN A 160 8.12 -16.86 -10.94
CA ASN A 160 9.40 -16.53 -11.55
C ASN A 160 9.92 -15.11 -11.20
N ARG A 161 9.03 -14.14 -10.99
CA ARG A 161 9.37 -12.71 -10.85
C ARG A 161 9.29 -12.19 -9.43
N ILE A 162 8.52 -12.85 -8.56
CA ILE A 162 8.45 -12.51 -7.14
C ILE A 162 9.15 -13.61 -6.33
N PHE A 163 8.64 -14.84 -6.32
CA PHE A 163 9.08 -15.81 -5.32
C PHE A 163 10.42 -16.51 -5.61
N SER A 164 10.84 -16.56 -6.88
CA SER A 164 12.11 -17.17 -7.31
C SER A 164 13.10 -16.13 -7.84
N VAL A 165 12.80 -14.83 -7.74
CA VAL A 165 13.71 -13.81 -8.22
C VAL A 165 14.89 -13.67 -7.27
N GLN A 166 16.12 -13.82 -7.77
CA GLN A 166 17.30 -13.86 -6.91
C GLN A 166 18.14 -12.58 -6.99
N THR A 167 18.61 -12.12 -5.83
CA THR A 167 19.55 -11.00 -5.71
C THR A 167 20.91 -11.53 -5.24
N ASN A 168 21.99 -10.99 -5.82
CA ASN A 168 23.34 -11.24 -5.32
C ASN A 168 23.54 -10.38 -4.06
N PRO A 169 23.76 -10.99 -2.89
CA PRO A 169 23.92 -10.22 -1.68
C PRO A 169 25.26 -9.48 -1.57
N GLY A 170 26.26 -9.84 -2.38
CA GLY A 170 27.62 -9.29 -2.36
C GLY A 170 28.71 -10.36 -2.26
N SER A 171 29.96 -9.94 -2.48
CA SER A 171 31.21 -10.65 -2.15
C SER A 171 31.21 -12.18 -2.31
N GLY A 172 30.91 -12.69 -3.50
CA GLY A 172 30.97 -14.13 -3.79
C GLY A 172 29.93 -14.99 -3.05
N SER A 173 28.99 -14.39 -2.35
CA SER A 173 27.92 -15.12 -1.66
C SER A 173 26.93 -15.71 -2.66
N GLN A 174 26.37 -16.87 -2.30
CA GLN A 174 25.31 -17.50 -3.10
C GLN A 174 24.13 -16.54 -3.26
N ARG A 175 23.59 -16.49 -4.49
CA ARG A 175 22.36 -15.75 -4.78
C ARG A 175 21.23 -16.27 -3.91
N VAL A 176 20.45 -15.36 -3.34
CA VAL A 176 19.29 -15.70 -2.50
C VAL A 176 18.03 -15.14 -3.13
N ASN A 177 16.90 -15.79 -2.86
CA ASN A 177 15.60 -15.26 -3.24
C ASN A 177 15.39 -13.91 -2.58
N THR A 178 15.02 -12.92 -3.38
CA THR A 178 15.03 -11.51 -3.01
C THR A 178 14.03 -11.21 -1.91
N PHE A 179 12.85 -11.82 -1.96
CA PHE A 179 11.75 -11.49 -1.08
C PHE A 179 11.50 -12.49 0.05
N ASP A 180 12.30 -13.57 0.18
CA ASP A 180 12.06 -14.60 1.21
C ASP A 180 12.13 -14.05 2.65
N HIS A 181 12.84 -12.95 2.86
CA HIS A 181 12.94 -12.24 4.15
C HIS A 181 12.22 -10.89 4.17
N ILE A 182 11.49 -10.56 3.11
CA ILE A 182 10.80 -9.27 2.95
C ILE A 182 9.28 -9.47 2.85
N LEU A 183 8.83 -10.46 2.08
CA LEU A 183 7.42 -10.76 1.84
C LEU A 183 7.14 -12.21 2.20
N GLY A 184 6.59 -12.43 3.40
CA GLY A 184 6.26 -13.78 3.88
C GLY A 184 5.24 -14.47 2.98
N LYS A 185 5.37 -15.80 2.82
CA LYS A 185 4.48 -16.63 1.98
C LYS A 185 3.35 -17.28 2.78
N THR A 186 3.41 -17.21 4.11
CA THR A 186 2.45 -17.84 5.03
C THR A 186 1.58 -16.77 5.66
N ILE A 187 0.26 -16.92 5.56
CA ILE A 187 -0.70 -15.99 6.13
C ILE A 187 -0.49 -15.90 7.65
N GLY A 188 -0.52 -14.68 8.18
CA GLY A 188 -0.37 -14.42 9.60
C GLY A 188 1.08 -14.32 10.08
N VAL A 189 2.05 -14.83 9.31
CA VAL A 189 3.47 -14.74 9.67
C VAL A 189 3.97 -13.31 9.47
N LYS A 190 4.53 -12.75 10.54
CA LYS A 190 5.19 -11.45 10.54
C LYS A 190 6.68 -11.64 10.28
N LEU A 191 7.23 -10.89 9.33
CA LEU A 191 8.67 -10.82 9.08
C LEU A 191 9.19 -9.45 9.50
N ASN A 192 10.33 -9.44 10.19
CA ASN A 192 11.06 -8.21 10.48
C ASN A 192 12.04 -7.92 9.35
N VAL A 193 11.79 -6.84 8.61
CA VAL A 193 12.61 -6.38 7.50
C VAL A 193 13.61 -5.37 8.03
N ARG A 194 14.84 -5.82 8.21
CA ARG A 194 15.96 -4.93 8.58
C ARG A 194 16.51 -4.30 7.32
N VAL A 195 16.55 -2.98 7.28
CA VAL A 195 16.83 -2.25 6.05
C VAL A 195 18.21 -1.63 6.02
N ALA A 196 18.70 -1.06 7.12
CA ALA A 196 19.90 -0.21 7.09
C ALA A 196 21.21 -0.78 7.66
N ASP A 197 21.14 -1.80 8.52
CA ASP A 197 22.31 -2.33 9.25
C ASP A 197 22.61 -3.81 9.01
N GLU A 198 21.63 -4.61 8.56
CA GLU A 198 21.80 -6.06 8.34
C GLU A 198 21.49 -6.53 6.91
N THR A 199 21.16 -5.60 6.02
CA THR A 199 20.98 -5.94 4.60
C THR A 199 22.33 -6.19 3.97
N ARG A 200 22.49 -7.42 3.47
CA ARG A 200 23.59 -7.76 2.56
C ARG A 200 23.67 -6.71 1.44
N SER A 201 24.87 -6.32 1.02
CA SER A 201 25.12 -5.15 0.16
C SER A 201 24.17 -4.96 -1.04
N GLY A 202 23.79 -6.05 -1.72
CA GLY A 202 22.87 -6.01 -2.86
C GLY A 202 21.46 -5.49 -2.52
N PHE A 203 20.97 -5.78 -1.32
CA PHE A 203 19.68 -5.27 -0.83
C PHE A 203 19.79 -3.80 -0.44
N ARG A 204 20.87 -3.43 0.26
CA ARG A 204 21.12 -2.04 0.67
C ARG A 204 21.09 -1.10 -0.53
N MET A 205 21.69 -1.49 -1.67
CA MET A 205 21.65 -0.67 -2.89
C MET A 205 20.22 -0.43 -3.41
N LYS A 206 19.37 -1.46 -3.44
CA LYS A 206 17.98 -1.33 -3.90
C LYS A 206 17.20 -0.36 -3.00
N TRP A 207 17.34 -0.53 -1.69
CA TRP A 207 16.69 0.32 -0.72
C TRP A 207 17.19 1.77 -0.76
N SER A 208 18.51 1.97 -0.81
CA SER A 208 19.09 3.31 -0.93
C SER A 208 18.69 3.98 -2.23
N LYS A 209 18.57 3.21 -3.33
CA LYS A 209 18.02 3.72 -4.58
C LYS A 209 16.57 4.19 -4.41
N SER A 210 15.70 3.35 -3.84
CA SER A 210 14.30 3.72 -3.57
C SER A 210 14.21 5.02 -2.76
N ALA A 211 14.97 5.10 -1.66
CA ALA A 211 14.94 6.27 -0.80
C ALA A 211 15.46 7.54 -1.51
N LYS A 212 16.52 7.42 -2.34
CA LYS A 212 17.04 8.53 -3.16
C LYS A 212 16.04 8.97 -4.21
N ASP A 213 15.38 8.03 -4.91
CA ASP A 213 14.35 8.33 -5.92
C ASP A 213 13.12 9.00 -5.29
N LEU A 214 12.80 8.67 -4.04
CA LEU A 214 11.78 9.35 -3.24
C LEU A 214 12.24 10.71 -2.67
N GLY A 215 13.50 11.13 -2.88
CA GLY A 215 14.04 12.37 -2.33
C GLY A 215 14.19 12.37 -0.81
N LEU A 216 14.24 11.19 -0.19
CA LEU A 216 14.44 11.04 1.25
C LEU A 216 15.90 11.30 1.60
N LYS A 217 16.12 11.93 2.76
CA LYS A 217 17.46 12.11 3.36
C LYS A 217 17.77 11.04 4.41
N LYS A 218 16.71 10.52 5.02
CA LYS A 218 16.75 9.54 6.08
C LYS A 218 15.77 8.43 5.78
N TRP A 219 15.99 7.26 6.34
CA TRP A 219 15.14 6.10 6.10
C TRP A 219 15.11 5.16 7.32
N PRO A 220 14.03 4.40 7.51
CA PRO A 220 13.86 3.56 8.70
C PRO A 220 14.88 2.42 8.76
N LEU A 221 15.38 2.13 9.96
CA LEU A 221 16.29 0.99 10.19
C LEU A 221 15.60 -0.36 9.96
N SER A 222 14.31 -0.47 10.28
CA SER A 222 13.50 -1.67 10.06
C SER A 222 12.02 -1.34 9.98
N PHE A 223 11.26 -2.24 9.36
CA PHE A 223 9.80 -2.30 9.39
C PHE A 223 9.37 -3.77 9.39
N ASP A 224 8.11 -4.07 9.68
CA ASP A 224 7.61 -5.43 9.55
C ASP A 224 6.67 -5.58 8.34
N THR A 225 6.64 -6.76 7.76
CA THR A 225 5.59 -7.16 6.81
C THR A 225 4.83 -8.35 7.34
N LYS A 226 3.53 -8.42 7.03
CA LYS A 226 2.67 -9.55 7.40
C LYS A 226 1.78 -9.91 6.23
N LEU A 227 1.82 -11.16 5.77
CA LEU A 227 0.86 -11.63 4.77
C LEU A 227 -0.51 -11.75 5.43
N CYS A 228 -1.49 -11.01 4.91
CA CYS A 228 -2.84 -10.93 5.47
C CYS A 228 -3.87 -11.69 4.64
N GLY A 229 -3.65 -11.84 3.34
CA GLY A 229 -4.53 -12.61 2.46
C GLY A 229 -3.77 -13.20 1.28
N LYS A 230 -4.20 -14.38 0.84
CA LYS A 230 -3.81 -15.00 -0.43
C LYS A 230 -5.09 -15.46 -1.16
N GLY A 231 -5.26 -15.01 -2.39
CA GLY A 231 -6.32 -15.44 -3.31
C GLY A 231 -5.70 -16.13 -4.53
N GLU A 232 -6.35 -17.17 -5.03
CA GLU A 232 -5.84 -17.98 -6.13
C GLU A 232 -6.99 -18.51 -6.99
N THR A 233 -6.84 -18.45 -8.31
CA THR A 233 -7.73 -19.08 -9.29
C THR A 233 -6.96 -20.15 -10.07
N THR A 234 -7.45 -20.59 -11.22
CA THR A 234 -6.68 -21.48 -12.11
C THR A 234 -5.40 -20.80 -12.59
N ASN A 235 -5.50 -19.57 -13.11
CA ASN A 235 -4.40 -18.91 -13.80
C ASN A 235 -3.71 -17.81 -12.99
N PHE A 236 -4.38 -17.23 -11.99
CA PHE A 236 -3.91 -16.07 -11.26
C PHE A 236 -3.71 -16.32 -9.77
N GLU A 237 -2.82 -15.55 -9.18
CA GLU A 237 -2.64 -15.41 -7.75
C GLU A 237 -2.66 -13.92 -7.37
N CYS A 238 -3.14 -13.64 -6.16
CA CYS A 238 -3.16 -12.33 -5.57
C CYS A 238 -2.74 -12.45 -4.09
N TYR A 239 -1.85 -11.57 -3.65
CA TYR A 239 -1.32 -11.55 -2.30
C TYR A 239 -1.45 -10.15 -1.73
N LEU A 240 -1.78 -10.06 -0.45
CA LEU A 240 -1.94 -8.80 0.27
C LEU A 240 -1.09 -8.81 1.53
N TRP A 241 -0.07 -7.97 1.56
CA TRP A 241 0.77 -7.76 2.73
C TRP A 241 0.39 -6.46 3.44
N ARG A 242 0.39 -6.50 4.76
CA ARG A 242 0.39 -5.32 5.60
C ARG A 242 1.83 -4.89 5.87
N VAL A 243 2.12 -3.61 5.67
CA VAL A 243 3.39 -2.98 6.06
C VAL A 243 3.17 -2.29 7.40
N LEU A 244 3.99 -2.65 8.38
CA LEU A 244 3.87 -2.21 9.77
C LEU A 244 5.12 -1.42 10.16
N SER A 245 4.93 -0.17 10.55
CA SER A 245 6.05 0.62 11.10
C SER A 245 6.42 0.10 12.49
N VAL A 246 7.72 0.14 12.79
CA VAL A 246 8.25 -0.23 14.10
C VAL A 246 8.06 0.93 15.08
N ALA A 247 7.69 0.61 16.33
CA ALA A 247 7.62 1.60 17.40
C ALA A 247 9.01 2.22 17.63
N ASN A 248 9.08 3.55 17.83
CA ASN A 248 10.33 4.30 17.93
C ASN A 248 11.18 4.19 16.66
N ARG A 249 10.58 4.56 15.52
CA ARG A 249 11.18 4.53 14.18
C ARG A 249 12.54 5.23 14.16
N ALA A 250 13.60 4.45 14.32
CA ALA A 250 14.96 4.92 14.20
C ALA A 250 15.27 5.17 12.72
N LEU A 251 15.89 6.32 12.45
CA LEU A 251 16.21 6.77 11.11
C LEU A 251 17.72 6.80 10.93
N LYS A 252 18.18 6.38 9.76
CA LYS A 252 19.59 6.49 9.35
C LYS A 252 19.72 7.44 8.18
N ASP A 253 20.82 8.17 8.11
CA ASP A 253 21.15 8.94 6.92
C ASP A 253 21.44 8.01 5.74
N ILE A 254 21.01 8.43 4.55
CA ILE A 254 21.25 7.68 3.33
C ILE A 254 22.66 8.01 2.84
N THR A 255 23.56 7.03 2.91
CA THR A 255 24.90 7.08 2.31
C THR A 255 24.86 6.91 0.79
#